data_AF-A0A8T0F691-F1
#
_entry.id   AF-A0A8T0F691-F1
#
_cell.length_a   1.000
_cell.length_b   1.000
_cell.length_c   1.000
_cell.angle_alpha   90.00
_cell.angle_beta   90.00
_cell.angle_gamma   90.00
#
_symmetry.space_group_name_H-M   'P 1'
#
loop_
_entity.id
_entity.type
_entity.pdbx_description
1 polymer ?
#
loop_
_entity_poly.entity_id
_entity_poly.type
_entity_poly.pdbx_seq_one_letter_code
_entity_poly.pdbx_strand_id
1 'polypeptide(L)'
;MTSKSKELDVSVKNMIIRLRNEGLTYRVIGVQLNISLFTVRSVVKKFKETGSTENKTRSGRPRIFSTREKRAIINKVKKNPKISAPQIARDDLKRLLLQEWHKIPNSTTKTLVSFMRNRLQAVIDAEGMDTKY
;
A
#
# COMPACT_ATOMS: atom_id res chain seq x y z
N MET A 1 -1.08 -29.26 11.47
CA MET A 1 -1.84 -28.01 11.29
C MET A 1 -2.63 -27.73 12.58
N THR A 2 -2.04 -27.05 13.57
CA THR A 2 -2.81 -26.64 14.76
C THR A 2 -3.81 -25.58 14.33
N SER A 3 -5.11 -25.84 14.51
CA SER A 3 -6.14 -24.85 14.21
C SER A 3 -5.92 -23.59 15.05
N LYS A 4 -6.14 -22.43 14.44
CA LYS A 4 -5.91 -21.15 15.10
C LYS A 4 -6.97 -20.98 16.20
N SER A 5 -6.53 -20.77 17.44
CA SER A 5 -7.44 -20.61 18.58
C SER A 5 -8.35 -19.39 18.38
N LYS A 6 -9.62 -19.54 18.79
CA LYS A 6 -10.63 -18.47 18.77
C LYS A 6 -10.10 -17.25 19.54
N GLU A 7 -10.33 -16.06 19.00
CA GLU A 7 -9.97 -14.82 19.68
C GLU A 7 -10.79 -14.67 20.96
N LEU A 8 -10.19 -14.10 22.01
CA LEU A 8 -10.90 -13.85 23.27
C LEU A 8 -12.04 -12.86 23.04
N ASP A 9 -13.16 -13.14 23.70
CA ASP A 9 -14.31 -12.26 23.71
C ASP A 9 -13.98 -10.90 24.36
N VAL A 10 -14.64 -9.84 23.89
CA VAL A 10 -14.40 -8.48 24.38
C VAL A 10 -14.76 -8.36 25.86
N SER A 11 -15.81 -9.06 26.33
CA SER A 11 -16.23 -9.07 27.72
C SER A 11 -15.13 -9.61 28.65
N VAL A 12 -14.49 -10.71 28.25
CA VAL A 12 -13.40 -11.34 29.00
C VAL A 12 -12.19 -10.41 29.10
N LYS A 13 -11.87 -9.68 28.02
CA LYS A 13 -10.78 -8.69 28.04
C LYS A 13 -11.08 -7.50 28.94
N ASN A 14 -12.33 -7.02 28.95
CA ASN A 14 -12.76 -5.96 29.86
C ASN A 14 -12.62 -6.40 31.32
N MET A 15 -12.99 -7.65 31.64
CA MET A 15 -12.80 -8.22 32.98
C MET A 15 -11.32 -8.26 33.38
N ILE A 16 -10.43 -8.68 32.48
CA ILE A 16 -8.97 -8.67 32.71
C ILE A 16 -8.47 -7.27 33.08
N ILE A 17 -8.94 -6.23 32.38
CA ILE A 17 -8.51 -4.84 32.63
C ILE A 17 -9.08 -4.35 33.96
N ARG A 18 -10.34 -4.64 34.25
CA ARG A 18 -10.98 -4.29 35.52
C ARG A 18 -10.19 -4.86 36.70
N LEU A 19 -9.95 -6.17 36.71
CA LEU A 19 -9.18 -6.86 37.76
C LEU A 19 -7.75 -6.31 37.87
N ARG A 20 -7.16 -5.89 36.75
CA ARG A 20 -5.84 -5.26 36.76
C ARG A 20 -5.86 -3.86 37.38
N ASN A 21 -6.92 -3.08 37.14
CA ASN A 21 -7.10 -1.76 37.75
C ASN A 21 -7.39 -1.86 39.25
N GLU A 22 -8.01 -2.96 39.69
CA GLU A 22 -8.18 -3.32 41.11
C GLU A 22 -6.85 -3.73 41.79
N GLY A 23 -5.73 -3.79 41.04
CA GLY A 23 -4.40 -4.02 41.58
C GLY A 23 -3.96 -5.50 41.60
N LEU A 24 -4.76 -6.41 41.06
CA LEU A 24 -4.43 -7.84 41.06
C LEU A 24 -3.23 -8.15 40.14
N THR A 25 -2.44 -9.14 40.55
CA THR A 25 -1.30 -9.61 39.77
C THR A 25 -1.76 -10.43 38.57
N TYR A 26 -0.96 -10.47 37.50
CA TYR A 26 -1.32 -11.21 36.28
C TYR A 26 -1.56 -12.71 36.52
N ARG A 27 -0.87 -13.29 37.50
CA ARG A 27 -0.98 -14.72 37.83
C ARG A 27 -2.31 -15.04 38.51
N VAL A 28 -2.74 -14.17 39.43
CA VAL A 28 -4.04 -14.29 40.12
C VAL A 28 -5.18 -14.16 39.11
N ILE A 29 -5.12 -13.17 38.22
CA ILE A 29 -6.13 -12.96 37.16
C ILE A 29 -6.21 -14.17 36.23
N GLY A 30 -5.06 -14.73 35.84
CA GLY A 30 -5.01 -15.92 34.98
C GLY A 30 -5.65 -17.15 35.62
N VAL A 31 -5.38 -17.39 36.90
CA VAL A 31 -6.01 -18.48 37.66
C VAL A 31 -7.52 -18.25 37.80
N GLN A 32 -7.94 -17.05 38.18
CA GLN A 32 -9.35 -16.71 38.42
C GLN A 32 -10.21 -16.83 37.16
N LEU A 33 -9.70 -16.41 36.00
CA LEU A 33 -10.42 -16.47 34.73
C LEU A 33 -10.13 -17.76 33.93
N ASN A 34 -9.30 -18.65 34.45
CA ASN A 34 -8.79 -19.85 33.75
C ASN A 34 -8.16 -19.52 32.38
N ILE A 35 -7.34 -18.47 32.33
CA ILE A 35 -6.65 -17.98 31.14
C ILE A 35 -5.15 -17.99 31.39
N SER A 36 -4.37 -18.31 30.35
CA SER A 36 -2.91 -18.26 30.47
C SER A 36 -2.41 -16.87 30.89
N LEU A 37 -1.41 -16.83 31.79
CA LEU A 37 -0.75 -15.59 32.21
C LEU A 37 -0.22 -14.78 31.01
N PHE A 38 0.29 -15.46 29.97
CA PHE A 38 0.80 -14.79 28.77
C PHE A 38 -0.30 -14.07 28.01
N THR A 39 -1.49 -14.66 27.95
CA THR A 39 -2.66 -14.03 27.34
C THR A 39 -3.11 -12.81 28.14
N VAL A 40 -3.21 -12.92 29.46
CA VAL A 40 -3.53 -11.78 30.36
C VAL A 40 -2.54 -10.63 30.14
N ARG A 41 -1.24 -10.94 30.14
CA ARG A 41 -0.17 -9.95 29.90
C ARG A 41 -0.28 -9.30 28.52
N SER A 42 -0.57 -10.09 27.48
CA SER A 42 -0.75 -9.60 26.10
C SER A 42 -1.95 -8.66 25.98
N VAL A 43 -3.08 -9.00 26.61
CA VAL A 43 -4.29 -8.15 26.64
C VAL A 43 -4.01 -6.82 27.33
N VAL A 44 -3.41 -6.84 28.52
CA VAL A 44 -3.08 -5.60 29.26
C VAL A 44 -2.07 -4.75 28.49
N LYS A 45 -1.05 -5.36 27.86
CA LYS A 45 -0.09 -4.64 27.02
C LYS A 45 -0.77 -3.92 25.86
N LYS A 46 -1.60 -4.63 25.08
CA LYS A 46 -2.35 -4.04 23.96
C LYS A 46 -3.30 -2.93 24.40
N PHE A 47 -3.96 -3.10 25.55
CA PHE A 47 -4.84 -2.06 26.09
C PHE A 47 -4.08 -0.80 26.46
N LYS A 48 -2.88 -0.93 27.07
CA LYS A 48 -2.03 0.24 27.36
C LYS A 48 -1.56 0.97 26.10
N GLU A 49 -1.31 0.24 25.01
CA GLU A 49 -0.83 0.81 23.74
C GLU A 49 -1.97 1.43 22.90
N THR A 50 -3.14 0.78 22.85
CA THR A 50 -4.24 1.15 21.92
C THR A 50 -5.44 1.79 22.63
N GLY A 51 -5.59 1.62 23.94
CA GLY A 51 -6.74 2.09 24.73
C GLY A 51 -8.04 1.33 24.48
N SER A 52 -8.02 0.21 23.73
CA SER A 52 -9.22 -0.53 23.32
C SER A 52 -9.06 -2.04 23.51
N THR A 53 -10.16 -2.70 23.88
CA THR A 53 -10.30 -4.17 23.98
C THR A 53 -10.89 -4.82 22.74
N GLU A 54 -11.37 -4.02 21.79
CA GLU A 54 -12.07 -4.50 20.61
C GLU A 54 -11.18 -5.38 19.73
N ASN A 55 -11.77 -6.44 19.19
CA ASN A 55 -11.10 -7.27 18.18
C ASN A 55 -11.09 -6.51 16.85
N LYS A 56 -9.93 -5.95 16.49
CA LYS A 56 -9.77 -5.32 15.17
C LYS A 56 -9.82 -6.38 14.08
N THR A 57 -10.56 -6.09 13.03
CA THR A 57 -10.51 -6.89 11.80
C THR A 57 -9.08 -6.91 11.28
N ARG A 58 -8.68 -8.04 10.71
CA ARG A 58 -7.36 -8.16 10.09
C ARG A 58 -7.35 -7.30 8.84
N SER A 59 -6.32 -6.47 8.68
CA SER A 59 -6.15 -5.58 7.52
C SER A 59 -6.09 -6.34 6.18
N GLY A 60 -5.76 -7.63 6.21
CA GLY A 60 -5.57 -8.44 5.01
C GLY A 60 -4.38 -7.96 4.18
N ARG A 61 -4.21 -8.53 2.99
CA ARG A 61 -3.17 -8.08 2.04
C ARG A 61 -3.65 -6.83 1.32
N PRO A 62 -2.87 -5.74 1.26
CA PRO A 62 -3.23 -4.57 0.47
C PRO A 62 -3.39 -4.94 -1.00
N ARG A 63 -4.36 -4.31 -1.67
CA ARG A 63 -4.62 -4.54 -3.09
C ARG A 63 -3.61 -3.77 -3.92
N ILE A 64 -3.03 -4.43 -4.93
CA ILE A 64 -2.10 -3.80 -5.88
C ILE A 64 -2.84 -2.83 -6.81
N PHE A 65 -4.05 -3.19 -7.24
CA PHE A 65 -4.87 -2.35 -8.12
C PHE A 65 -6.07 -1.76 -7.40
N SER A 66 -6.37 -0.51 -7.72
CA SER A 66 -7.63 0.16 -7.39
C SER A 66 -8.81 -0.48 -8.14
N THR A 67 -10.01 -0.35 -7.56
CA THR A 67 -11.26 -0.79 -8.20
C THR A 67 -11.44 -0.12 -9.57
N ARG A 68 -11.04 1.15 -9.72
CA ARG A 68 -11.15 1.90 -10.99
C ARG A 68 -10.23 1.34 -12.06
N GLU A 69 -8.99 1.04 -11.70
CA GLU A 69 -7.98 0.47 -12.61
C GLU A 69 -8.42 -0.90 -13.12
N LYS A 70 -8.92 -1.76 -12.22
CA LYS A 70 -9.47 -3.07 -12.62
C LYS A 70 -10.61 -2.94 -13.62
N ARG A 71 -11.57 -2.04 -13.37
CA ARG A 71 -12.68 -1.81 -14.31
C ARG A 71 -12.18 -1.30 -15.66
N ALA A 72 -11.18 -0.42 -15.67
CA ALA A 72 -10.60 0.09 -16.92
C ALA A 72 -9.96 -1.04 -17.73
N ILE A 73 -9.18 -1.91 -17.10
CA ILE A 73 -8.57 -3.08 -17.75
C ILE A 73 -9.65 -4.02 -18.29
N ILE A 74 -10.67 -4.35 -17.47
CA ILE A 74 -11.79 -5.22 -17.89
C ILE A 74 -12.53 -4.63 -19.09
N ASN A 75 -12.82 -3.33 -19.10
CA ASN A 75 -13.51 -2.69 -20.21
C ASN A 75 -12.68 -2.70 -21.50
N LYS A 76 -11.34 -2.61 -21.43
CA LYS A 76 -10.48 -2.76 -22.60
C LYS A 76 -10.53 -4.17 -23.18
N VAL A 77 -10.47 -5.19 -22.32
CA VAL A 77 -10.60 -6.59 -22.73
C VAL A 77 -11.98 -6.85 -23.33
N LYS A 78 -13.05 -6.31 -22.72
CA LYS A 78 -14.41 -6.44 -23.29
C LYS A 78 -14.54 -5.80 -24.67
N LYS A 79 -13.90 -4.65 -24.91
CA LYS A 79 -13.92 -3.97 -26.21
C LYS A 79 -13.13 -4.71 -27.28
N ASN A 80 -11.97 -5.26 -26.93
CA ASN A 80 -11.17 -6.08 -27.84
C ASN A 80 -10.75 -7.37 -27.12
N PRO A 81 -11.53 -8.45 -27.22
CA PRO A 81 -11.26 -9.69 -26.49
C PRO A 81 -9.93 -10.37 -26.83
N LYS A 82 -9.32 -10.03 -27.97
CA LYS A 82 -8.03 -10.59 -28.42
C LYS A 82 -6.81 -9.81 -27.91
N ILE A 83 -7.01 -8.71 -27.18
CA ILE A 83 -5.89 -7.90 -26.67
C ILE A 83 -5.12 -8.65 -25.58
N SER A 84 -3.80 -8.70 -25.70
CA SER A 84 -2.94 -9.36 -24.71
C SER A 84 -2.66 -8.44 -23.52
N ALA A 85 -2.42 -9.02 -22.34
CA ALA A 85 -2.09 -8.22 -21.15
C ALA A 85 -0.85 -7.31 -21.33
N PRO A 86 0.26 -7.75 -21.96
CA PRO A 86 1.39 -6.87 -22.27
C PRO A 86 1.01 -5.72 -23.20
N GLN A 87 0.10 -5.95 -24.16
CA GLN A 87 -0.38 -4.90 -25.05
C GLN A 87 -1.15 -3.83 -24.27
N ILE A 88 -2.07 -4.24 -23.38
CA ILE A 88 -2.81 -3.30 -22.52
C ILE A 88 -1.85 -2.43 -21.70
N ALA A 89 -0.83 -3.04 -21.10
CA ALA A 89 0.16 -2.34 -20.29
C ALA A 89 0.97 -1.32 -21.10
N ARG A 90 1.46 -1.71 -22.29
CA ARG A 90 2.18 -0.80 -23.20
C ARG A 90 1.32 0.38 -23.64
N ASP A 91 0.07 0.13 -24.01
CA ASP A 91 -0.84 1.17 -24.47
C ASP A 91 -1.21 2.14 -23.34
N ASP A 92 -1.41 1.62 -22.12
CA ASP A 92 -1.62 2.47 -20.95
C ASP A 92 -0.40 3.32 -20.61
N LEU A 93 0.79 2.73 -20.64
CA LEU A 93 2.02 3.45 -20.38
C LEU A 93 2.23 4.57 -21.41
N LYS A 94 2.08 4.25 -22.70
CA LYS A 94 2.19 5.24 -23.79
C LYS A 94 1.20 6.39 -23.59
N ARG A 95 -0.05 6.08 -23.25
CA ARG A 95 -1.08 7.09 -22.98
C ARG A 95 -0.71 8.00 -21.80
N LEU A 96 -0.23 7.42 -20.70
CA LEU A 96 0.18 8.19 -19.51
C LEU A 96 1.38 9.09 -19.82
N LEU A 97 2.38 8.56 -20.54
CA LEU A 97 3.54 9.34 -20.98
C LEU A 97 3.13 10.54 -21.83
N LEU A 98 2.21 10.36 -22.78
CA LEU A 98 1.69 11.46 -23.60
C LEU A 98 0.95 12.50 -22.74
N GLN A 99 0.18 12.07 -21.75
CA GLN A 99 -0.51 12.98 -20.85
C GLN A 99 0.47 13.85 -20.04
N GLU A 100 1.53 13.24 -19.50
CA GLU A 100 2.57 13.98 -18.79
C GLU A 100 3.38 14.87 -19.74
N TRP A 101 3.68 14.39 -20.95
CA TRP A 101 4.35 15.19 -21.99
C TRP A 101 3.57 16.47 -22.31
N HIS A 102 2.25 16.38 -22.46
CA HIS A 102 1.41 17.54 -22.73
C HIS A 102 1.33 18.54 -21.58
N LYS A 103 1.72 18.17 -20.34
CA LYS A 103 1.82 19.13 -19.24
C LYS A 103 3.07 20.00 -19.31
N ILE A 104 4.08 19.59 -20.10
CA ILE A 104 5.32 20.36 -20.26
C ILE A 104 5.02 21.56 -21.16
N PRO A 105 5.15 22.81 -20.67
CA PRO A 105 4.88 23.99 -21.48
C PRO A 105 5.84 24.11 -22.66
N ASN A 106 5.33 24.62 -23.78
CA ASN A 106 6.16 24.91 -24.97
C ASN A 106 7.24 25.96 -24.70
N SER A 107 7.10 26.77 -23.65
CA SER A 107 8.17 27.68 -23.21
C SER A 107 9.36 26.88 -22.69
N THR A 108 9.16 25.85 -21.88
CA THR A 108 10.25 25.01 -21.34
C THR A 108 11.06 24.37 -22.47
N THR A 109 10.39 23.84 -23.49
CA THR A 109 11.06 23.25 -24.66
C THR A 109 11.78 24.30 -25.51
N LYS A 110 11.15 25.45 -25.77
CA LYS A 110 11.79 26.57 -26.50
C LYS A 110 13.01 27.14 -25.77
N THR A 111 12.88 27.35 -24.47
CA THR A 111 13.96 27.80 -23.58
C THR A 111 15.12 26.82 -23.64
N LEU A 112 14.85 25.52 -23.43
CA LEU A 112 15.88 24.48 -23.48
C LEU A 112 16.61 24.46 -24.84
N VAL A 113 15.87 24.54 -25.95
CA VAL A 113 16.44 24.58 -27.31
C VAL A 113 17.27 25.85 -27.55
N SER A 114 16.81 27.00 -27.04
CA SER A 114 17.53 28.25 -27.18
C SER A 114 18.86 28.28 -26.40
N PHE A 115 18.88 27.68 -25.20
CA PHE A 115 20.06 27.65 -24.34
C PHE A 115 21.05 26.54 -24.69
N MET A 116 20.59 25.43 -25.27
CA MET A 116 21.45 24.28 -25.62
C MET A 116 21.74 24.18 -27.12
N ARG A 117 21.66 25.29 -27.88
CA ARG A 117 21.82 25.31 -29.33
C ARG A 117 23.08 24.60 -29.82
N ASN A 118 24.23 24.85 -29.17
CA ASN A 118 25.50 24.23 -29.58
C ASN A 118 25.56 22.73 -29.30
N ARG A 119 24.98 22.27 -28.17
CA ARG A 119 24.88 20.85 -27.85
C ARG A 119 23.94 20.14 -28.82
N LEU A 120 22.81 20.77 -29.14
CA LEU A 120 21.83 20.23 -30.09
C LEU A 120 22.41 20.15 -31.50
N GLN A 121 23.15 21.17 -31.94
CA GLN A 121 23.83 21.13 -33.24
C GLN A 121 24.85 20.01 -33.28
N ALA A 122 25.66 19.84 -32.23
CA ALA A 122 26.63 18.74 -32.15
C ALA A 122 25.96 17.36 -32.23
N VAL A 123 24.78 17.18 -31.62
CA VAL A 123 24.03 15.92 -31.70
C VAL A 123 23.44 15.70 -33.10
N ILE A 124 22.97 16.76 -33.77
CA ILE A 124 22.48 16.68 -35.15
C ILE A 124 23.62 16.32 -36.10
N ASP A 125 24.78 16.98 -35.95
CA ASP A 125 25.97 16.72 -36.76
C ASP A 125 26.51 15.29 -36.54
N ALA A 126 26.25 14.71 -35.36
CA ALA A 126 26.59 13.33 -35.01
C ALA A 126 25.46 12.32 -35.31
N GLU A 127 24.37 12.72 -35.97
CA GLU A 127 23.20 11.88 -36.27
C GLU A 127 22.58 11.18 -35.04
N GLY A 128 22.65 11.84 -33.88
CA GLY A 128 22.15 11.30 -32.61
C GLY A 128 23.13 10.41 -31.86
N MET A 129 24.35 10.23 -32.37
CA MET A 129 25.44 9.52 -31.70
C MET A 129 26.13 10.40 -30.63
N ASP A 130 26.99 9.76 -29.86
CA ASP A 130 27.70 10.35 -28.72
C ASP A 130 28.50 11.60 -29.14
N THR A 131 28.35 12.68 -28.36
CA THR A 131 29.09 13.94 -28.59
C THR A 131 30.03 14.24 -27.43
N LYS A 132 31.08 15.04 -27.67
CA LYS A 132 32.02 15.50 -26.62
C LYS A 132 31.45 16.58 -25.68
N TYR A 133 30.21 17.01 -25.91
CA TYR A 133 29.48 18.05 -25.18
C TYR A 133 28.73 17.53 -23.95
#